data_AF-A0A6B0CPB2-F1
#
_entry.id   AF-A0A6B0CPB2-F1
#
_cell.length_a   1.000
_cell.length_b   1.000
_cell.length_c   1.000
_cell.angle_alpha   90.00
_cell.angle_beta   90.00
_cell.angle_gamma   90.00
#
_symmetry.space_group_name_H-M   'P 1'
#
loop_
_entity.id
_entity.type
_entity.pdbx_description
1 polymer ?
#
loop_
_entity_poly.entity_id
_entity_poly.type
_entity_poly.pdbx_seq_one_letter_code
_entity_poly.pdbx_strand_id
1 'polypeptide(L)'
;MKPYIQLVVFKQWLQYILLVTTIVIALVLIGIGYRVAHDNFKIPITIQDLDQTTASKSFVNKIKQSDYVTIKKVDEDESYIEDDVTKKEAILSMQIPKGFSQKLKENRLKETIQLYGRDDFIGGIAVEIVSSSLYEQQIPNIIYEHLEDMKQHQSIDAINKSYHKHTPESKIKFVSLTKQAQHS
;
A
#
# COMPACT_ATOMS: atom_id res chain seq x y z
N MET A 1 -34.09 54.08 25.51
CA MET A 1 -33.24 53.08 26.20
C MET A 1 -32.31 52.47 25.16
N LYS A 2 -31.00 52.72 25.23
CA LYS A 2 -30.04 52.10 24.29
C LYS A 2 -30.05 50.59 24.55
N PRO A 3 -30.21 49.73 23.53
CA PRO A 3 -30.41 48.30 23.76
C PRO A 3 -29.16 47.72 24.40
N TYR A 4 -29.31 47.04 25.53
CA TYR A 4 -28.22 46.44 26.33
C TYR A 4 -27.26 45.57 25.50
N ILE A 5 -27.71 45.05 24.36
CA ILE A 5 -26.89 44.31 23.37
C ILE A 5 -25.73 45.17 22.83
N GLN A 6 -25.94 46.47 22.59
CA GLN A 6 -24.87 47.35 22.11
C GLN A 6 -23.75 47.56 23.14
N LEU A 7 -24.06 47.50 24.43
CA LEU A 7 -23.10 47.78 25.51
C LEU A 7 -22.22 46.57 25.84
N VAL A 8 -22.77 45.36 25.75
CA VAL A 8 -22.02 44.10 25.95
C VAL A 8 -21.05 43.87 24.79
N VAL A 9 -21.50 44.08 23.55
CA VAL A 9 -20.66 43.88 22.35
C VAL A 9 -19.51 44.88 22.28
N PHE A 10 -19.71 46.15 22.65
CA PHE A 10 -18.64 47.16 22.63
C PHE A 10 -17.57 46.93 23.73
N LYS A 11 -17.98 46.44 24.90
CA LYS A 11 -17.06 46.25 26.04
C LYS A 11 -16.25 44.95 25.95
N GLN A 12 -16.80 43.92 25.29
CA GLN A 12 -16.17 42.59 25.17
C GLN A 12 -15.67 42.27 23.75
N TRP A 13 -15.63 43.25 22.84
CA TRP A 13 -15.20 43.08 21.44
C TRP A 13 -13.84 42.38 21.29
N LEU A 14 -12.88 42.68 22.18
CA LEU A 14 -11.57 42.06 22.21
C LEU A 14 -11.63 40.56 22.52
N GLN A 15 -12.54 40.14 23.41
CA GLN A 15 -12.75 38.73 23.76
C GLN A 15 -13.37 37.96 22.59
N TYR A 16 -14.31 38.57 21.86
CA TYR A 16 -14.87 37.97 20.65
C TYR A 16 -13.83 37.83 19.54
N ILE A 17 -12.97 38.83 19.32
CA ILE A 17 -11.86 38.74 18.37
C ILE A 17 -10.93 37.59 18.74
N LEU A 18 -10.54 37.49 20.01
CA LEU A 18 -9.66 36.43 20.51
C LEU A 18 -10.29 35.04 20.30
N LEU A 19 -11.58 34.88 20.60
CA LEU A 19 -12.32 33.63 20.40
C LEU A 19 -12.39 33.25 18.92
N VAL A 20 -12.71 34.18 18.02
CA VAL A 20 -12.74 33.91 16.58
C VAL A 20 -11.34 33.54 16.08
N THR A 21 -10.29 34.24 16.51
CA THR A 21 -8.91 33.90 16.16
C THR A 21 -8.53 32.49 16.62
N THR A 22 -8.88 32.08 17.84
CA THR A 22 -8.64 30.73 18.33
C THR A 22 -9.36 29.67 17.49
N ILE A 23 -10.62 29.91 17.12
CA ILE A 23 -11.37 29.00 16.25
C ILE A 23 -10.71 28.88 14.88
N VAL A 24 -10.30 30.00 14.27
CA VAL A 24 -9.63 30.00 12.96
C VAL A 24 -8.31 29.24 13.02
N ILE A 25 -7.51 29.45 14.07
CA ILE A 25 -6.24 28.71 14.28
C ILE A 25 -6.52 27.21 14.41
N ALA A 26 -7.52 26.82 15.21
CA ALA A 26 -7.88 25.40 15.37
C ALA A 26 -8.29 24.76 14.02
N LEU A 27 -9.09 25.46 13.22
CA LEU A 27 -9.51 24.98 11.89
C LEU A 27 -8.31 24.84 10.93
N VAL A 28 -7.37 25.80 10.95
CA VAL A 28 -6.15 25.73 10.14
C VAL A 28 -5.29 24.52 10.56
N LEU A 29 -5.12 24.30 11.86
CA LEU A 29 -4.36 23.16 12.38
C LEU A 29 -5.00 21.82 11.99
N ILE A 30 -6.33 21.70 12.08
CA ILE A 30 -7.06 20.51 11.62
C ILE A 30 -6.87 20.31 10.11
N GLY A 31 -6.96 21.38 9.32
CA GLY A 31 -6.77 21.32 7.86
C GLY A 31 -5.35 20.90 7.45
N ILE A 32 -4.33 21.39 8.15
CA ILE A 32 -2.94 20.95 7.96
C ILE A 32 -2.78 19.48 8.35
N GLY A 33 -3.30 19.09 9.52
CA GLY A 33 -3.26 17.69 9.97
C GLY A 33 -3.91 16.73 8.97
N TYR A 34 -5.06 17.12 8.40
CA TYR A 34 -5.75 16.32 7.38
C TYR A 34 -4.91 16.18 6.10
N ARG A 35 -4.31 17.26 5.59
CA ARG A 35 -3.43 17.19 4.41
C ARG A 35 -2.22 16.30 4.65
N VAL A 36 -1.54 16.47 5.78
CA VAL A 36 -0.36 15.66 6.13
C VAL A 36 -0.70 14.18 6.27
N ALA A 37 -1.87 13.85 6.84
CA ALA A 37 -2.33 12.47 6.95
C ALA A 37 -2.68 11.85 5.57
N HIS A 38 -3.22 12.65 4.66
CA HIS A 38 -3.59 12.18 3.33
C HIS A 38 -2.39 12.02 2.39
N ASP A 39 -1.44 12.97 2.42
CA ASP A 39 -0.24 12.95 1.58
C ASP A 39 0.72 11.80 1.94
N ASN A 40 0.65 11.29 3.18
CA ASN A 40 1.48 10.19 3.69
C ASN A 40 0.71 8.87 3.86
N PHE A 41 -0.45 8.72 3.22
CA PHE A 41 -1.22 7.48 3.34
C PHE A 41 -0.40 6.28 2.82
N LYS A 42 -0.17 5.30 3.70
CA LYS A 42 0.44 4.01 3.36
C LYS A 42 -0.53 2.91 3.78
N ILE A 43 -0.63 1.87 2.96
CA ILE A 43 -1.43 0.67 3.18
C ILE A 43 -0.59 -0.27 4.07
N PRO A 44 -0.95 -0.46 5.36
CA PRO A 44 -0.27 -1.43 6.21
C PRO A 44 -0.63 -2.85 5.77
N ILE A 45 0.41 -3.63 5.45
CA ILE A 45 0.32 -5.05 5.12
C ILE A 45 1.14 -5.83 6.13
N THR A 46 0.52 -6.80 6.78
CA THR A 46 1.19 -7.75 7.68
C THR A 46 1.65 -8.97 6.88
N ILE A 47 2.88 -9.41 7.10
CA ILE A 47 3.45 -10.57 6.41
C ILE A 47 4.12 -11.51 7.40
N GLN A 48 3.73 -12.77 7.34
CA GLN A 48 4.42 -13.89 7.97
C GLN A 48 5.09 -14.74 6.88
N ASP A 49 6.41 -14.83 6.91
CA ASP A 49 7.21 -15.60 5.94
C ASP A 49 7.72 -16.90 6.57
N LEU A 50 7.01 -18.01 6.34
CA LEU A 50 7.41 -19.33 6.82
C LEU A 50 8.41 -20.04 5.89
N ASP A 51 8.61 -19.55 4.66
CA ASP A 51 9.53 -20.16 3.69
C ASP A 51 10.97 -19.67 3.90
N GLN A 52 11.14 -18.39 4.24
CA GLN A 52 12.41 -17.71 4.54
C GLN A 52 13.49 -17.80 3.45
N THR A 53 13.13 -18.23 2.25
CA THR A 53 14.04 -18.37 1.12
C THR A 53 14.39 -17.02 0.50
N THR A 54 15.40 -17.01 -0.37
CA THR A 54 15.68 -15.82 -1.18
C THR A 54 14.49 -15.42 -2.05
N ALA A 55 13.69 -16.38 -2.51
CA ALA A 55 12.51 -16.14 -3.32
C ALA A 55 11.38 -15.46 -2.52
N SER A 56 11.08 -15.95 -1.31
CA SER A 56 10.07 -15.31 -0.46
C SER A 56 10.50 -13.90 -0.05
N LYS A 57 11.77 -13.70 0.30
CA LYS A 57 12.33 -12.37 0.62
C LYS A 57 12.29 -11.42 -0.57
N SER A 58 12.58 -11.91 -1.78
CA SER A 58 12.47 -11.13 -3.02
C SER A 58 11.03 -10.68 -3.25
N PHE A 59 10.06 -11.59 -3.10
CA PHE A 59 8.64 -11.29 -3.22
C PHE A 59 8.18 -10.24 -2.19
N VAL A 60 8.54 -10.39 -0.92
CA VAL A 60 8.26 -9.39 0.12
C VAL A 60 8.89 -8.03 -0.20
N ASN A 61 10.13 -8.03 -0.68
CA ASN A 61 10.80 -6.79 -1.08
C ASN A 61 10.11 -6.11 -2.26
N LYS A 62 9.55 -6.88 -3.20
CA LYS A 62 8.82 -6.33 -4.34
C LYS A 62 7.53 -5.63 -3.90
N ILE A 63 6.79 -6.23 -2.98
CA ILE A 63 5.62 -5.59 -2.35
C ILE A 63 6.03 -4.29 -1.63
N LYS A 64 7.18 -4.31 -0.93
CA LYS A 64 7.71 -3.15 -0.20
C LYS A 64 8.12 -1.99 -1.11
N GLN A 65 8.51 -2.28 -2.35
CA GLN A 65 8.91 -1.25 -3.32
C GLN A 65 7.72 -0.42 -3.82
N SER A 66 6.48 -0.85 -3.58
CA SER A 66 5.31 -0.02 -3.83
C SER A 66 5.31 1.18 -2.89
N ASP A 67 5.30 2.40 -3.46
CA ASP A 67 5.27 3.66 -2.71
C ASP A 67 4.05 3.79 -1.79
N TYR A 68 3.05 2.95 -1.93
CA TYR A 68 1.81 3.01 -1.16
C TYR A 68 1.73 1.97 -0.06
N VAL A 69 2.78 1.18 0.20
CA VAL A 69 2.73 0.06 1.16
C VAL A 69 3.68 0.28 2.34
N THR A 70 3.27 -0.19 3.51
CA THR A 70 4.16 -0.38 4.67
C THR A 70 4.02 -1.81 5.17
N ILE A 71 5.15 -2.49 5.41
CA ILE A 71 5.15 -3.90 5.81
C ILE A 71 5.43 -4.02 7.31
N LYS A 72 4.51 -4.68 8.03
CA LYS A 72 4.72 -5.20 9.38
C LYS A 72 5.12 -6.68 9.25
N LYS A 73 6.30 -7.04 9.71
CA LYS A 73 6.72 -8.44 9.77
C LYS A 73 6.19 -9.06 11.06
N VAL A 74 5.74 -10.31 10.94
CA VAL A 74 5.26 -11.10 12.06
C VAL A 74 6.12 -12.34 12.20
N ASP A 75 6.36 -12.74 13.44
CA ASP A 75 7.15 -13.92 13.77
C ASP A 75 6.44 -15.20 13.32
N GLU A 76 7.21 -16.26 13.11
CA GLU A 76 6.71 -17.54 12.59
C GLU A 76 5.77 -18.26 13.57
N ASP A 77 5.93 -18.00 14.87
CA ASP A 77 5.17 -18.63 15.95
C ASP A 77 3.79 -17.97 16.17
N GLU A 78 3.54 -16.82 15.54
CA GLU A 78 2.26 -16.13 15.63
C GLU A 78 1.18 -16.95 14.91
N SER A 79 0.15 -17.34 15.66
CA SER A 79 -0.90 -18.22 15.14
C SER A 79 -2.09 -17.48 14.54
N TYR A 80 -2.27 -16.19 14.86
CA TYR A 80 -3.45 -15.42 14.48
C TYR A 80 -3.06 -14.17 13.68
N ILE A 81 -2.57 -14.35 12.46
CA ILE A 81 -2.16 -13.21 11.62
C ILE A 81 -3.36 -12.40 11.12
N GLU A 82 -4.56 -12.99 11.09
CA GLU A 82 -5.82 -12.35 10.75
C GLU A 82 -6.32 -11.36 11.81
N ASP A 83 -5.82 -11.47 13.04
CA ASP A 83 -6.14 -10.55 14.14
C ASP A 83 -5.72 -9.12 13.80
N ASP A 84 -4.59 -8.94 13.11
CA ASP A 84 -4.11 -7.63 12.68
C ASP A 84 -5.14 -6.91 11.78
N VAL A 85 -5.82 -7.66 10.92
CA VAL A 85 -6.89 -7.13 10.06
C VAL A 85 -8.14 -6.83 10.89
N THR A 86 -8.52 -7.77 11.77
CA THR A 86 -9.71 -7.65 12.62
C THR A 86 -9.61 -6.48 13.60
N LYS A 87 -8.43 -6.23 14.16
CA LYS A 87 -8.10 -5.11 15.05
C LYS A 87 -7.85 -3.79 14.30
N LYS A 88 -7.94 -3.80 12.96
CA LYS A 88 -7.70 -2.65 12.07
C LYS A 88 -6.26 -2.11 12.14
N GLU A 89 -5.31 -2.94 12.55
CA GLU A 89 -3.89 -2.62 12.56
C GLU A 89 -3.26 -2.84 11.17
N ALA A 90 -3.83 -3.76 10.38
CA ALA A 90 -3.48 -3.99 8.98
C ALA A 90 -4.70 -3.92 8.07
N ILE A 91 -4.47 -3.62 6.79
CA ILE A 91 -5.49 -3.73 5.73
C ILE A 91 -5.52 -5.16 5.17
N LEU A 92 -4.35 -5.79 5.10
CA LEU A 92 -4.14 -7.11 4.56
C LEU A 92 -3.10 -7.85 5.43
N SER A 93 -3.37 -9.10 5.76
CA SER A 93 -2.41 -10.04 6.34
C SER A 93 -2.16 -11.18 5.36
N MET A 94 -0.89 -11.54 5.19
CA MET A 94 -0.46 -12.55 4.24
C MET A 94 0.45 -13.58 4.91
N GLN A 95 0.22 -14.85 4.61
CA GLN A 95 1.10 -15.95 5.01
C GLN A 95 1.78 -16.56 3.78
N ILE A 96 3.12 -16.56 3.77
CA ILE A 96 3.91 -17.29 2.77
C ILE A 96 4.22 -18.66 3.35
N PRO A 97 3.71 -19.77 2.77
CA PRO A 97 3.90 -21.09 3.34
C PRO A 97 5.29 -21.65 3.03
N LYS A 98 5.71 -22.66 3.80
CA LYS A 98 6.88 -23.49 3.49
C LYS A 98 6.76 -24.12 2.10
N GLY A 99 7.86 -24.11 1.34
CA GLY A 99 7.90 -24.65 -0.02
C GLY A 99 7.43 -23.65 -1.09
N PHE A 100 7.19 -22.39 -0.73
CA PHE A 100 6.82 -21.33 -1.67
C PHE A 100 7.84 -21.19 -2.79
N SER A 101 9.15 -21.16 -2.47
CA SER A 101 10.22 -21.07 -3.48
C SER A 101 10.17 -22.17 -4.53
N GLN A 102 9.90 -23.41 -4.13
CA GLN A 102 9.79 -24.53 -5.05
C GLN A 102 8.56 -24.38 -5.95
N LYS A 103 7.40 -24.05 -5.36
CA LYS A 103 6.16 -23.83 -6.11
C LYS A 103 6.25 -22.66 -7.08
N LEU A 104 6.99 -21.61 -6.73
CA LEU A 104 7.28 -20.49 -7.62
C LEU A 104 8.08 -20.94 -8.85
N LYS A 105 9.13 -21.75 -8.64
CA LYS A 105 9.95 -22.30 -9.73
C LYS A 105 9.17 -23.22 -10.66
N GLU A 106 8.28 -24.03 -10.10
CA GLU A 106 7.41 -24.94 -10.86
C GLU A 106 6.22 -24.23 -11.50
N ASN A 107 6.08 -22.91 -11.33
CA ASN A 107 4.93 -22.13 -11.79
C ASN A 107 3.57 -22.63 -11.22
N ARG A 108 3.60 -23.24 -10.02
CA ARG A 108 2.45 -23.87 -9.34
C ARG A 108 2.05 -23.09 -8.09
N LEU A 109 1.72 -21.82 -8.28
CA LEU A 109 1.36 -20.91 -7.18
C LEU A 109 -0.14 -20.77 -6.90
N LYS A 110 -0.99 -21.46 -7.67
CA LYS A 110 -2.44 -21.45 -7.44
C LYS A 110 -2.73 -21.81 -5.97
N GLU A 111 -3.50 -20.94 -5.30
CA GLU A 111 -3.94 -21.11 -3.90
C GLU A 111 -2.80 -21.33 -2.89
N THR A 112 -1.57 -20.91 -3.23
CA THR A 112 -0.41 -21.14 -2.35
C THR A 112 -0.31 -20.10 -1.24
N ILE A 113 -0.71 -18.86 -1.50
CA ILE A 113 -0.65 -17.78 -0.51
C ILE A 113 -2.02 -17.58 0.10
N GLN A 114 -2.11 -17.62 1.43
CA GLN A 114 -3.33 -17.27 2.14
C GLN A 114 -3.34 -15.79 2.46
N LEU A 115 -4.44 -15.12 2.10
CA LEU A 115 -4.66 -13.69 2.30
C LEU A 115 -5.89 -13.48 3.17
N TYR A 116 -5.73 -12.65 4.19
CA TYR A 116 -6.83 -12.12 5.00
C TYR A 116 -6.86 -10.62 4.76
N GLY A 117 -7.95 -10.08 4.23
CA GLY A 117 -8.04 -8.67 3.86
C GLY A 117 -9.38 -8.08 4.23
N ARG A 118 -9.40 -6.75 4.38
CA ARG A 118 -10.66 -6.01 4.48
C ARG A 118 -11.42 -6.08 3.17
N ASP A 119 -12.74 -6.26 3.27
CA ASP A 119 -13.65 -6.20 2.12
C ASP A 119 -14.03 -4.74 1.81
N ASP A 120 -13.04 -3.96 1.39
CA ASP A 120 -13.23 -2.57 0.95
C ASP A 120 -12.25 -2.19 -0.18
N PHE A 121 -12.40 -0.96 -0.70
CA PHE A 121 -11.58 -0.46 -1.79
C PHE A 121 -10.07 -0.51 -1.51
N ILE A 122 -9.64 -0.19 -0.28
CA ILE A 122 -8.23 -0.19 0.09
C ILE A 122 -7.72 -1.64 0.22
N GLY A 123 -8.55 -2.54 0.74
CA GLY A 123 -8.29 -3.99 0.74
C GLY A 123 -8.10 -4.54 -0.67
N GLY A 124 -8.96 -4.14 -1.62
CA GLY A 124 -8.83 -4.50 -3.03
C GLY A 124 -7.50 -4.02 -3.65
N ILE A 125 -7.08 -2.78 -3.37
CA ILE A 125 -5.77 -2.27 -3.81
C ILE A 125 -4.63 -3.10 -3.21
N ALA A 126 -4.71 -3.45 -1.93
CA ALA A 126 -3.68 -4.26 -1.27
C ALA A 126 -3.54 -5.64 -1.94
N VAL A 127 -4.67 -6.31 -2.21
CA VAL A 127 -4.70 -7.60 -2.92
C VAL A 127 -4.11 -7.47 -4.31
N GLU A 128 -4.40 -6.39 -5.04
CA GLU A 128 -3.85 -6.14 -6.38
C GLU A 128 -2.32 -5.95 -6.34
N ILE A 129 -1.80 -5.19 -5.36
CA ILE A 129 -0.35 -5.00 -5.21
C ILE A 129 0.35 -6.32 -4.92
N VAL A 130 -0.22 -7.15 -4.05
CA VAL A 130 0.32 -8.48 -3.75
C VAL A 130 0.26 -9.40 -4.97
N SER A 131 -0.87 -9.42 -5.68
CA SER A 131 -1.09 -10.28 -6.84
C SER A 131 -0.18 -9.91 -8.01
N SER A 132 -0.06 -8.61 -8.34
CA SER A 132 0.86 -8.11 -9.35
C SER A 132 2.31 -8.41 -8.99
N SER A 133 2.71 -8.21 -7.73
CA SER A 133 4.06 -8.57 -7.26
C SER A 133 4.34 -10.06 -7.42
N LEU A 134 3.36 -10.93 -7.16
CA LEU A 134 3.51 -12.38 -7.32
C LEU A 134 3.63 -12.75 -8.79
N TYR A 135 2.76 -12.21 -9.64
CA TYR A 135 2.78 -12.43 -11.08
C TYR A 135 4.12 -12.02 -11.69
N GLU A 136 4.67 -10.87 -11.29
CA GLU A 136 5.98 -10.41 -11.76
C GLU A 136 7.12 -11.39 -11.40
N GLN A 137 7.05 -12.07 -10.26
CA GLN A 137 8.03 -13.10 -9.91
C GLN A 137 7.93 -14.36 -10.79
N GLN A 138 6.78 -14.62 -11.42
CA GLN A 138 6.55 -15.78 -12.28
C GLN A 138 7.00 -15.56 -13.73
N ILE A 139 7.04 -14.31 -14.20
CA ILE A 139 7.33 -13.98 -15.61
C ILE A 139 8.60 -14.66 -16.13
N PRO A 140 9.76 -14.65 -15.43
CA PRO A 140 10.95 -15.31 -15.94
C PRO A 140 10.80 -16.83 -16.11
N ASN A 141 10.05 -17.48 -15.22
CA ASN A 141 9.79 -18.93 -15.32
C ASN A 141 8.85 -19.22 -16.50
N ILE A 142 7.84 -18.38 -16.73
CA ILE A 142 6.95 -18.47 -17.89
C ILE A 142 7.74 -18.31 -19.20
N ILE A 143 8.67 -17.34 -19.25
CA ILE A 143 9.55 -17.14 -20.42
C ILE A 143 10.45 -18.37 -20.62
N TYR A 144 11.01 -18.93 -19.54
CA TYR A 144 11.83 -20.13 -19.59
C TYR A 144 11.07 -21.33 -20.17
N GLU A 145 9.87 -21.63 -19.63
CA GLU A 145 9.01 -22.69 -20.14
C GLU A 145 8.72 -22.50 -21.65
N HIS A 146 8.39 -21.28 -22.07
CA HIS A 146 8.11 -20.99 -23.47
C HIS A 146 9.33 -21.17 -24.40
N LEU A 147 10.53 -20.78 -23.96
CA LEU A 147 11.76 -20.93 -24.74
C LEU A 147 12.19 -22.40 -24.86
N GLU A 148 12.02 -23.19 -23.80
CA GLU A 148 12.24 -24.64 -23.82
C GLU A 148 11.29 -25.33 -24.82
N ASP A 149 10.01 -24.97 -24.83
CA ASP A 149 9.04 -25.48 -25.83
C ASP A 149 9.44 -25.15 -27.27
N MET A 150 10.05 -23.98 -27.48
CA MET A 150 10.61 -23.56 -28.77
C MET A 150 11.97 -24.17 -29.10
N LYS A 151 12.53 -25.04 -28.23
CA LYS A 151 13.89 -25.60 -28.33
C LYS A 151 15.00 -24.55 -28.32
N GLN A 152 14.71 -23.34 -27.83
CA GLN A 152 15.63 -22.22 -27.71
C GLN A 152 16.20 -22.14 -26.29
N HIS A 153 16.99 -23.14 -25.93
CA HIS A 153 17.55 -23.29 -24.58
C HIS A 153 18.32 -22.04 -24.15
N GLN A 154 17.85 -21.41 -23.08
CA GLN A 154 18.53 -20.35 -22.37
C GLN A 154 18.48 -20.63 -20.87
N SER A 155 19.56 -20.31 -20.16
CA SER A 155 19.56 -20.48 -18.72
C SER A 155 18.58 -19.51 -18.06
N ILE A 156 17.94 -19.96 -16.97
CA ILE A 156 17.02 -19.12 -16.19
C ILE A 156 17.70 -17.83 -15.70
N ASP A 157 19.00 -17.88 -15.40
CA ASP A 157 19.77 -16.70 -14.98
C ASP A 157 19.94 -15.67 -16.10
N ALA A 158 20.14 -16.12 -17.34
CA ALA A 158 20.22 -15.24 -18.50
C ALA A 158 18.87 -14.56 -18.76
N ILE A 159 17.78 -15.32 -18.64
CA ILE A 159 16.41 -14.81 -18.76
C ILE A 159 16.12 -13.79 -17.67
N ASN A 160 16.37 -14.12 -16.39
CA ASN A 160 16.21 -13.21 -15.26
C ASN A 160 16.95 -11.88 -15.47
N LYS A 161 18.24 -11.97 -15.85
CA LYS A 161 19.06 -10.79 -16.11
C LYS A 161 18.52 -9.95 -17.27
N SER A 162 18.08 -10.59 -18.35
CA SER A 162 17.51 -9.90 -19.50
C SER A 162 16.18 -9.25 -19.17
N TYR A 163 15.29 -9.97 -18.49
CA TYR A 163 13.97 -9.48 -18.07
C TYR A 163 14.11 -8.21 -17.22
N HIS A 164 14.89 -8.25 -16.14
CA HIS A 164 15.07 -7.08 -15.28
C HIS A 164 15.78 -5.92 -15.98
N LYS A 165 16.74 -6.20 -16.88
CA LYS A 165 17.42 -5.16 -17.65
C LYS A 165 16.49 -4.40 -18.60
N HIS A 166 15.49 -5.08 -19.18
CA HIS A 166 14.59 -4.51 -20.18
C HIS A 166 13.19 -4.17 -19.62
N THR A 167 12.95 -4.39 -18.32
CA THR A 167 11.70 -3.98 -17.68
C THR A 167 11.66 -2.45 -17.63
N PRO A 168 10.64 -1.81 -18.25
CA PRO A 168 10.54 -0.36 -18.23
C PRO A 168 10.14 0.14 -16.84
N GLU A 169 10.72 1.28 -16.43
CA GLU A 169 10.22 2.01 -15.26
C GLU A 169 8.91 2.73 -15.62
N SER A 170 7.89 2.62 -14.76
CA SER A 170 6.62 3.31 -14.95
C SER A 170 6.82 4.83 -14.92
N LYS A 171 6.36 5.52 -15.98
CA LYS A 171 6.38 6.99 -16.09
C LYS A 171 4.98 7.58 -16.23
N ILE A 172 3.96 6.86 -15.75
CA ILE A 172 2.56 7.28 -15.91
C ILE A 172 2.33 8.55 -15.09
N LYS A 173 1.94 9.63 -15.77
CA LYS A 173 1.57 10.90 -15.14
C LYS A 173 0.10 10.85 -14.76
N PHE A 174 -0.20 10.79 -13.47
CA PHE A 174 -1.55 10.97 -12.96
C PHE A 174 -1.85 12.47 -12.77
N VAL A 175 -3.00 12.94 -13.25
CA VAL A 175 -3.49 14.31 -13.04
C VAL A 175 -4.91 14.23 -12.50
N SER A 176 -5.13 14.73 -11.28
CA SER A 176 -6.47 14.79 -10.68
C SER A 176 -7.30 15.94 -11.27
N LEU A 177 -8.54 15.64 -11.68
CA LEU A 177 -9.43 16.61 -12.34
C LEU A 177 -10.10 17.62 -11.38
N THR A 178 -9.91 17.48 -10.06
CA THR A 178 -10.61 18.30 -9.04
C THR A 178 -10.21 19.78 -9.07
N LYS A 179 -9.16 20.18 -9.80
CA LYS A 179 -8.71 21.58 -9.90
C LYS A 179 -9.36 22.40 -11.03
N GLN A 180 -10.10 21.81 -11.97
CA GLN A 180 -10.63 22.56 -13.13
C GLN A 180 -11.99 23.25 -12.90
N ALA A 181 -12.68 23.00 -11.78
CA ALA A 181 -14.00 23.60 -11.53
C ALA A 181 -13.97 25.04 -10.98
N GLN A 182 -12.79 25.67 -10.82
CA GLN A 182 -12.67 27.05 -10.29
C GLN A 182 -12.28 28.10 -11.33
N HIS A 183 -12.22 27.74 -12.61
CA HIS A 183 -12.01 28.70 -13.70
C HIS A 183 -13.03 28.46 -14.82
N SER A 184 -14.26 28.92 -14.61
CA SER A 184 -15.22 29.26 -15.67
C SER A 184 -16.11 30.38 -15.16
#